data_AF-E6TGZ8-F1
#
_entry.id   AF-E6TGZ8-F1
#
_cell.length_a   1.000
_cell.length_b   1.000
_cell.length_c   1.000
_cell.angle_alpha   90.00
_cell.angle_beta   90.00
_cell.angle_gamma   90.00
#
_symmetry.space_group_name_H-M   'P 1'
#
loop_
_entity.id
_entity.type
_entity.pdbx_description
1 polymer ?
#
loop_
_entity_poly.entity_id
_entity_poly.type
_entity_poly.pdbx_seq_one_letter_code
_entity_poly.pdbx_strand_id
1 'polypeptide(L)'
;MRAALVGLVMVAAAGLSGCGAPQDDDLASPADNAPPYRLEIGEKDSTLRVFVDQLYSPPELESIVVELQKQYRDQPDGYFVQINCAEGGSERADNRLANARFAVGAIGAARTGLDDGERKFEPRTGVKCPPDPLPEATPGAVTARKVVDAFIASGLPATDPRDNTNNICDSVKCVQLITTDDVSVYQFADEQPASRWAAGLSGTGVADDMYKRGLIVLRYNLGGSNPTDAAAIPQYQAVLDGLVG
;
A
#
# COMPACT_ATOMS: atom_id res chain seq x y z
N MET A 1 12.15 -34.44 -58.07
CA MET A 1 13.23 -34.11 -59.03
C MET A 1 12.92 -32.78 -59.71
N ARG A 2 13.67 -31.73 -59.37
CA ARG A 2 14.21 -30.69 -60.26
C ARG A 2 14.79 -29.56 -59.39
N ALA A 3 16.12 -29.53 -59.35
CA ALA A 3 16.97 -28.37 -59.03
C ALA A 3 16.80 -27.30 -60.14
N ALA A 4 17.25 -26.05 -60.10
CA ALA A 4 18.00 -25.15 -59.22
C ALA A 4 17.80 -23.71 -59.80
N LEU A 5 18.19 -22.66 -59.05
CA LEU A 5 18.82 -21.39 -59.47
C LEU A 5 18.62 -20.40 -58.30
N VAL A 6 19.59 -20.20 -57.39
CA VAL A 6 20.76 -19.30 -57.47
C VAL A 6 20.40 -17.89 -57.97
N GLY A 7 20.42 -16.95 -57.03
CA GLY A 7 20.32 -15.51 -57.28
C GLY A 7 20.87 -14.75 -56.07
N LEU A 8 22.20 -14.65 -56.01
CA LEU A 8 22.96 -13.84 -55.06
C LEU A 8 22.83 -12.37 -55.48
N VAL A 9 22.32 -11.50 -54.59
CA VAL A 9 22.41 -10.04 -54.76
C VAL A 9 23.22 -9.49 -53.61
N MET A 10 24.48 -9.17 -53.89
CA MET A 10 25.31 -8.28 -53.06
C MET A 10 24.78 -6.86 -53.22
N VAL A 11 24.44 -6.20 -52.11
CA VAL A 11 24.35 -4.75 -52.05
C VAL A 11 25.55 -4.23 -51.29
N ALA A 12 26.33 -3.41 -51.99
CA ALA A 12 27.55 -2.78 -51.52
C ALA A 12 27.28 -1.77 -50.40
N ALA A 13 28.09 -1.84 -49.35
CA ALA A 13 28.24 -0.77 -48.38
C ALA A 13 29.07 0.36 -49.00
N ALA A 14 28.48 1.54 -49.14
CA ALA A 14 29.20 2.79 -49.37
C ALA A 14 28.99 3.66 -48.13
N GLY A 15 30.06 3.80 -47.35
CA GLY A 15 30.13 4.74 -46.24
C GLY A 15 30.25 6.16 -46.75
N LEU A 16 29.41 7.05 -46.22
CA LEU A 16 29.66 8.48 -46.18
C LEU A 16 29.48 8.94 -44.73
N SER A 17 30.57 9.46 -44.22
CA SER A 17 30.74 10.24 -42.99
C SER A 17 29.78 11.42 -42.90
N GLY A 18 29.14 11.59 -41.74
CA GLY A 18 28.41 12.80 -41.37
C GLY A 18 27.88 12.75 -39.94
N CYS A 19 28.50 13.55 -39.05
CA CYS A 19 28.12 13.95 -37.69
C CYS A 19 27.38 12.92 -36.81
N GLY A 20 28.11 12.36 -35.84
CA GLY A 20 27.49 11.73 -34.67
C GLY A 20 26.57 12.73 -33.98
N ALA A 21 25.27 12.45 -34.03
CA ALA A 21 24.31 13.03 -33.12
C ALA A 21 24.69 12.58 -31.69
N PRO A 22 24.61 13.47 -30.68
CA PRO A 22 24.68 13.00 -29.31
C PRO A 22 23.56 11.97 -29.11
N GLN A 23 23.92 10.81 -28.57
CA GLN A 23 22.95 9.90 -27.99
C GLN A 23 22.31 10.69 -26.86
N ASP A 24 21.09 11.17 -27.09
CA ASP A 24 20.22 11.60 -26.02
C ASP A 24 20.07 10.38 -25.11
N ASP A 25 20.75 10.43 -23.97
CA ASP A 25 20.45 9.58 -22.84
C ASP A 25 18.95 9.78 -22.56
N ASP A 26 18.15 8.78 -22.93
CA ASP A 26 16.75 8.62 -22.55
C ASP A 26 16.67 8.61 -21.02
N LEU A 27 16.70 9.80 -20.43
CA LEU A 27 16.15 10.05 -19.12
C LEU A 27 14.65 9.86 -19.28
N ALA A 28 14.20 8.62 -19.04
CA ALA A 28 12.81 8.26 -18.95
C ALA A 28 12.04 9.38 -18.23
N SER A 29 11.10 10.00 -18.95
CA SER A 29 10.27 11.04 -18.38
C SER A 29 9.53 10.46 -17.16
N PRO A 30 9.52 11.12 -15.99
CA PRO A 30 8.89 10.60 -14.77
C PRO A 30 7.36 10.36 -14.89
N ALA A 31 6.76 10.64 -16.05
CA ALA A 31 5.36 10.41 -16.37
C ALA A 31 5.00 8.96 -16.74
N ASP A 32 5.98 8.05 -16.82
CA ASP A 32 5.76 6.64 -17.18
C ASP A 32 5.83 5.65 -15.99
N ASN A 33 6.18 6.12 -14.79
CA ASN A 33 6.22 5.27 -13.59
C ASN A 33 5.56 5.99 -12.42
N ALA A 34 4.23 5.94 -12.32
CA ALA A 34 3.58 6.37 -11.09
C ALA A 34 4.08 5.49 -9.93
N PRO A 35 4.31 6.07 -8.74
CA PRO A 35 4.66 5.27 -7.58
C PRO A 35 3.53 4.28 -7.26
N PRO A 36 3.81 3.16 -6.57
CA PRO A 36 2.76 2.23 -6.16
C PRO A 36 1.68 2.94 -5.34
N TYR A 37 0.42 2.71 -5.71
CA TYR A 37 -0.72 3.23 -5.00
C TYR A 37 -1.88 2.23 -4.98
N ARG A 38 -2.80 2.44 -4.04
CA ARG A 38 -4.09 1.75 -4.01
C ARG A 38 -5.20 2.74 -4.36
N LEU A 39 -6.09 2.33 -5.26
CA LEU A 39 -7.24 3.12 -5.68
C LEU A 39 -8.52 2.57 -5.05
N GLU A 40 -9.33 3.45 -4.49
CA GLU A 40 -10.71 3.20 -4.12
C GLU A 40 -11.63 4.18 -4.84
N ILE A 41 -12.79 3.70 -5.29
CA ILE A 41 -13.85 4.55 -5.82
C ILE A 41 -14.71 5.04 -4.65
N GLY A 42 -14.94 6.35 -4.59
CA GLY A 42 -15.78 6.96 -3.59
C GLY A 42 -17.28 6.69 -3.81
N GLU A 43 -18.14 7.38 -3.07
CA GLU A 43 -19.60 7.27 -3.21
C GLU A 43 -20.11 7.55 -4.64
N LYS A 44 -19.35 8.36 -5.38
CA LYS A 44 -19.57 8.63 -6.80
C LYS A 44 -18.41 8.06 -7.59
N ASP A 45 -18.69 7.46 -8.74
CA ASP A 45 -17.69 6.88 -9.64
C ASP A 45 -16.62 7.89 -10.09
N SER A 46 -16.98 9.18 -10.09
CA SER A 46 -16.08 10.30 -10.42
C SER A 46 -15.22 10.78 -9.24
N THR A 47 -15.37 10.20 -8.05
CA THR A 47 -14.55 10.51 -6.87
C THR A 47 -13.53 9.40 -6.68
N LEU A 48 -12.26 9.70 -6.93
CA LEU A 48 -11.17 8.73 -6.84
C LEU A 48 -10.36 8.97 -5.57
N ARG A 49 -10.20 7.95 -4.73
CA ARG A 49 -9.38 8.00 -3.52
C ARG A 49 -8.13 7.16 -3.71
N VAL A 50 -6.99 7.83 -3.77
CA VAL A 50 -5.67 7.23 -3.91
C VAL A 50 -5.03 7.14 -2.52
N PHE A 51 -4.39 6.02 -2.23
CA PHE A 51 -3.64 5.79 -1.00
C PHE A 51 -2.21 5.40 -1.29
N VAL A 52 -1.26 6.12 -0.71
CA VAL A 52 0.19 5.87 -0.80
C VAL A 52 0.77 5.60 0.58
N ASP A 53 1.79 4.75 0.68
CA ASP A 53 2.39 4.29 1.94
C ASP A 53 3.49 5.20 2.50
N GLN A 54 4.05 6.07 1.65
CA GLN A 54 5.10 7.00 2.02
C GLN A 54 4.88 8.37 1.38
N LEU A 55 5.65 9.35 1.83
CA LEU A 55 5.65 10.69 1.25
C LEU A 55 6.45 10.71 -0.05
N TYR A 56 5.74 10.70 -1.17
CA TYR A 56 6.31 10.96 -2.48
C TYR A 56 6.43 12.47 -2.76
N SER A 57 7.35 12.82 -3.66
CA SER A 57 7.50 14.20 -4.14
C SER A 57 6.26 14.66 -4.93
N PRO A 58 6.02 15.98 -5.05
CA PRO A 58 4.89 16.48 -5.83
C PRO A 58 4.82 15.97 -7.29
N PRO A 59 5.94 15.89 -8.06
CA PRO A 59 5.92 15.31 -9.40
C PRO A 59 5.51 13.83 -9.42
N GLU A 60 5.96 13.03 -8.44
CA GLU A 60 5.57 11.63 -8.33
C GLU A 60 4.09 11.49 -7.98
N LEU A 61 3.56 12.32 -7.09
CA LEU A 61 2.12 12.33 -6.79
C LEU A 61 1.27 12.79 -7.98
N GLU A 62 1.76 13.78 -8.75
CA GLU A 62 1.09 14.22 -9.98
C GLU A 62 1.07 13.10 -11.03
N SER A 63 2.14 12.30 -11.13
CA SER A 63 2.20 11.19 -12.09
C SER A 63 1.09 10.14 -11.86
N ILE A 64 0.62 9.95 -10.62
CA ILE A 64 -0.55 9.12 -10.33
C ILE A 64 -1.80 9.69 -11.02
N VAL A 65 -1.98 11.02 -11.00
CA VAL A 65 -3.13 11.68 -11.66
C VAL A 65 -3.04 11.53 -13.17
N VAL A 66 -1.83 11.59 -13.75
CA VAL A 66 -1.60 11.34 -15.18
C VAL A 66 -1.98 9.91 -15.55
N GLU A 67 -1.58 8.93 -14.74
CA GLU A 67 -1.93 7.53 -14.95
C GLU A 67 -3.45 7.30 -14.88
N LEU A 68 -4.11 7.85 -13.85
CA LEU A 68 -5.58 7.77 -13.71
C LEU A 68 -6.27 8.42 -14.91
N GLN A 69 -5.83 9.58 -15.38
CA GLN A 69 -6.42 10.20 -16.56
C GLN A 69 -6.27 9.32 -17.81
N LYS A 70 -5.11 8.66 -17.99
CA LYS A 70 -4.92 7.67 -19.07
C LYS A 70 -5.87 6.47 -18.91
N GLN A 71 -6.05 5.97 -17.69
CA GLN A 71 -6.92 4.83 -17.38
C GLN A 71 -8.40 5.13 -17.66
N TYR A 72 -8.87 6.35 -17.36
CA TYR A 72 -10.27 6.76 -17.51
C TYR A 72 -10.57 7.50 -18.83
N ARG A 73 -9.62 7.56 -19.78
CA ARG A 73 -9.76 8.32 -21.04
C ARG A 73 -10.98 7.96 -21.89
N ASP A 74 -11.48 6.72 -21.76
CA ASP A 74 -12.60 6.19 -22.54
C ASP A 74 -13.95 6.34 -21.80
N GLN A 75 -13.94 7.04 -20.66
CA GLN A 75 -15.12 7.31 -19.81
C GLN A 75 -15.29 8.83 -19.67
N PRO A 76 -16.09 9.48 -20.55
CA PRO A 76 -16.29 10.92 -20.52
C PRO A 76 -16.93 11.40 -19.20
N ASP A 77 -16.12 11.90 -18.29
CA ASP A 77 -16.54 12.45 -17.00
C ASP A 77 -15.45 13.39 -16.42
N GLY A 78 -15.78 14.07 -15.34
CA GLY A 78 -14.93 14.95 -14.57
C GLY A 78 -14.56 14.28 -13.25
N TYR A 79 -13.29 13.92 -13.12
CA TYR A 79 -12.80 13.15 -11.98
C TYR A 79 -12.18 14.05 -10.93
N PHE A 80 -12.48 13.78 -9.66
CA PHE A 80 -11.93 14.46 -8.51
C PHE A 80 -11.09 13.45 -7.73
N VAL A 81 -9.78 13.69 -7.70
CA VAL A 81 -8.80 12.78 -7.11
C VAL A 81 -8.38 13.30 -5.75
N GLN A 82 -8.43 12.38 -4.81
CA GLN A 82 -8.06 12.56 -3.42
C GLN A 82 -6.86 11.67 -3.14
N ILE A 83 -5.65 12.23 -3.13
CA ILE A 83 -4.43 11.50 -2.75
C ILE A 83 -4.22 11.59 -1.24
N ASN A 84 -4.16 10.44 -0.57
CA ASN A 84 -4.05 10.30 0.88
C ASN A 84 -2.85 9.44 1.27
N CYS A 85 -2.32 9.67 2.47
CA CYS A 85 -1.46 8.70 3.12
C CYS A 85 -2.27 7.47 3.54
N ALA A 86 -1.76 6.27 3.31
CA ALA A 86 -2.38 5.00 3.68
C ALA A 86 -2.30 4.72 5.19
N GLU A 87 -1.55 5.51 5.94
CA GLU A 87 -1.42 5.36 7.39
C GLU A 87 -1.77 6.65 8.12
N GLY A 88 -2.28 6.49 9.34
CA GLY A 88 -2.62 7.55 10.28
C GLY A 88 -3.75 8.49 9.84
N GLY A 89 -4.57 8.06 8.88
CA GLY A 89 -5.88 8.65 8.63
C GLY A 89 -6.92 8.01 9.53
N SER A 90 -7.21 8.63 10.67
CA SER A 90 -8.48 8.39 11.36
C SER A 90 -9.55 9.30 10.77
N GLU A 91 -10.84 9.06 11.03
CA GLU A 91 -11.93 10.00 10.70
C GLU A 91 -11.68 11.43 11.25
N ARG A 92 -10.76 11.58 12.22
CA ARG A 92 -10.40 12.84 12.88
C ARG A 92 -9.15 13.53 12.32
N ALA A 93 -8.31 12.82 11.54
CA ALA A 93 -7.05 13.36 11.00
C ALA A 93 -7.05 13.30 9.47
N ASP A 94 -7.04 14.47 8.84
CA ASP A 94 -6.94 14.59 7.37
C ASP A 94 -5.56 14.11 6.90
N ASN A 95 -5.50 12.91 6.33
CA ASN A 95 -4.32 12.31 5.72
C ASN A 95 -4.12 12.73 4.25
N ARG A 96 -4.80 13.78 3.78
CA ARG A 96 -4.67 14.34 2.43
C ARG A 96 -3.25 14.85 2.16
N LEU A 97 -2.64 14.31 1.11
CA LEU A 97 -1.36 14.75 0.56
C LEU A 97 -1.53 15.71 -0.62
N ALA A 98 -2.53 15.46 -1.46
CA ALA A 98 -2.84 16.33 -2.59
C ALA A 98 -4.30 16.16 -3.02
N ASN A 99 -4.87 17.24 -3.57
CA ASN A 99 -6.09 17.15 -4.36
C ASN A 99 -5.73 17.28 -5.83
N ALA A 100 -6.48 16.61 -6.68
CA ALA A 100 -6.40 16.84 -8.11
C ALA A 100 -7.78 16.72 -8.75
N ARG A 101 -7.89 17.17 -9.99
CA ARG A 101 -9.04 16.89 -10.84
C ARG A 101 -8.62 16.88 -12.29
N PHE A 102 -9.28 16.07 -13.11
CA PHE A 102 -9.02 16.02 -14.55
C PHE A 102 -10.32 15.86 -15.33
N ALA A 103 -10.34 16.42 -16.54
CA ALA A 103 -11.48 16.36 -17.45
C ALA A 103 -11.24 15.33 -18.55
N VAL A 104 -12.27 14.53 -18.84
CA VAL A 104 -12.35 13.66 -20.01
C VAL A 104 -13.60 14.04 -20.81
N GLY A 105 -13.39 14.58 -22.01
CA GLY A 105 -14.45 15.05 -22.89
C GLY A 105 -15.20 16.29 -22.37
N ALA A 106 -16.18 16.73 -23.14
CA ALA A 106 -17.01 17.90 -22.83
C ALA A 106 -17.78 17.77 -21.50
N ILE A 107 -18.16 16.54 -21.10
CA ILE A 107 -18.82 16.27 -19.82
C ILE A 107 -17.85 16.55 -18.66
N GLY A 108 -16.61 16.06 -18.79
CA GLY A 108 -15.57 16.31 -17.79
C GLY A 108 -15.21 17.77 -17.65
N ALA A 109 -15.10 18.47 -18.78
CA ALA A 109 -14.84 19.89 -18.80
C ALA A 109 -15.93 20.67 -18.02
N ALA A 110 -17.20 20.38 -18.29
CA ALA A 110 -18.34 21.02 -17.63
C ALA A 110 -18.38 20.76 -16.11
N ARG A 111 -18.01 19.56 -15.65
CA ARG A 111 -18.06 19.18 -14.23
C ARG A 111 -16.89 19.73 -13.42
N THR A 112 -15.70 19.76 -14.00
CA THR A 112 -14.48 20.18 -13.29
C THR A 112 -14.18 21.67 -13.46
N GLY A 113 -14.75 22.32 -14.47
CA GLY A 113 -14.39 23.68 -14.88
C GLY A 113 -13.00 23.77 -15.50
N LEU A 114 -12.49 22.66 -16.05
CA LEU A 114 -11.25 22.59 -16.81
C LEU A 114 -11.58 22.43 -18.30
N ASP A 115 -10.59 22.63 -19.18
CA ASP A 115 -10.71 22.27 -20.60
C ASP A 115 -10.64 20.74 -20.80
N ASP A 116 -11.10 20.25 -21.95
CA ASP A 116 -11.02 18.82 -22.29
C ASP A 116 -9.56 18.33 -22.30
N GLY A 117 -9.28 17.25 -21.59
CA GLY A 117 -7.94 16.69 -21.40
C GLY A 117 -7.08 17.45 -20.39
N GLU A 118 -7.54 18.57 -19.85
CA GLU A 118 -6.81 19.31 -18.82
C GLU A 118 -6.90 18.60 -17.46
N ARG A 119 -5.87 18.81 -16.65
CA ARG A 119 -5.78 18.38 -15.26
C ARG A 119 -5.25 19.52 -14.40
N LYS A 120 -5.69 19.55 -13.14
CA LYS A 120 -5.19 20.45 -12.11
C LYS A 120 -4.74 19.62 -10.91
N PHE A 121 -3.52 19.89 -10.45
CA PHE A 121 -2.90 19.22 -9.31
C PHE A 121 -2.54 20.24 -8.23
N GLU A 122 -2.93 19.94 -6.99
CA GLU A 122 -2.76 20.83 -5.84
C GLU A 122 -2.10 20.04 -4.68
N PRO A 123 -0.75 19.98 -4.66
CA PRO A 123 -0.03 19.31 -3.58
C PRO A 123 -0.14 20.12 -2.29
N ARG A 124 -0.18 19.44 -1.15
CA ARG A 124 -0.08 20.08 0.16
C ARG A 124 1.37 20.10 0.64
N THR A 125 1.77 21.22 1.22
CA THR A 125 3.10 21.40 1.80
C THR A 125 3.11 21.10 3.29
N GLY A 126 4.22 20.57 3.81
CA GLY A 126 4.40 20.33 5.25
C GLY A 126 3.62 19.14 5.81
N VAL A 127 3.01 18.33 4.94
CA VAL A 127 2.38 17.06 5.30
C VAL A 127 3.44 15.97 5.48
N LYS A 128 3.16 14.99 6.34
CA LYS A 128 3.99 13.80 6.54
C LYS A 128 3.19 12.55 6.12
N CYS A 129 3.89 11.55 5.59
CA CYS A 129 3.30 10.24 5.32
C CYS A 129 4.35 9.14 5.60
N PRO A 130 4.12 8.29 6.61
CA PRO A 130 3.02 8.34 7.58
C PRO A 130 3.06 9.61 8.46
N PRO A 131 1.96 10.01 9.11
CA PRO A 131 1.96 11.11 10.06
C PRO A 131 2.86 10.79 11.28
N ASP A 132 3.42 11.84 11.87
CA ASP A 132 4.32 11.75 13.02
C ASP A 132 3.90 12.79 14.09
N PRO A 133 3.61 12.35 15.33
CA PRO A 133 3.69 10.97 15.80
C PRO A 133 2.62 10.09 15.14
N LEU A 134 2.91 8.80 14.97
CA LEU A 134 1.89 7.82 14.59
C LEU A 134 0.75 7.87 15.62
N PRO A 135 -0.50 7.65 15.19
CA PRO A 135 -1.60 7.67 16.13
C PRO A 135 -1.37 6.68 17.26
N GLU A 136 -1.72 7.10 18.48
CA GLU A 136 -1.61 6.26 19.67
C GLU A 136 -2.80 5.31 19.75
N ALA A 137 -2.66 4.26 20.58
CA ALA A 137 -3.79 3.40 20.91
C ALA A 137 -4.96 4.22 21.48
N THR A 138 -6.18 3.95 20.99
CA THR A 138 -7.38 4.57 21.58
C THR A 138 -7.47 4.21 23.08
N PRO A 139 -7.70 5.18 23.98
CA PRO A 139 -7.88 4.89 25.40
C PRO A 139 -8.97 3.83 25.63
N GLY A 140 -8.65 2.79 26.39
CA GLY A 140 -9.56 1.67 26.66
C GLY A 140 -9.60 0.59 25.57
N ALA A 141 -8.87 0.75 24.45
CA ALA A 141 -8.69 -0.32 23.49
C ALA A 141 -7.99 -1.54 24.12
N VAL A 142 -8.31 -2.73 23.61
CA VAL A 142 -7.59 -3.95 23.96
C VAL A 142 -6.12 -3.79 23.56
N THR A 143 -5.20 -4.01 24.51
CA THR A 143 -3.76 -3.90 24.29
C THR A 143 -3.16 -5.26 23.94
N ALA A 144 -2.01 -5.27 23.27
CA ALA A 144 -1.29 -6.52 22.99
C ALA A 144 -0.92 -7.25 24.29
N ARG A 145 -0.55 -6.51 25.35
CA ARG A 145 -0.33 -7.06 26.69
C ARG A 145 -1.56 -7.78 27.23
N LYS A 146 -2.73 -7.13 27.19
CA LYS A 146 -3.99 -7.70 27.69
C LYS A 146 -4.36 -9.00 26.97
N VAL A 147 -4.09 -9.09 25.67
CA VAL A 147 -4.32 -10.31 24.88
C VAL A 147 -3.39 -11.43 25.33
N VAL A 148 -2.09 -11.16 25.50
CA VAL A 148 -1.14 -12.17 26.00
C VAL A 148 -1.50 -12.63 27.41
N ASP A 149 -1.87 -11.71 28.31
CA ASP A 149 -2.31 -12.06 29.66
C ASP A 149 -3.57 -12.95 29.64
N ALA A 150 -4.49 -12.71 28.69
CA ALA A 150 -5.68 -13.55 28.50
C ALA A 150 -5.34 -14.93 27.93
N PHE A 151 -4.32 -15.05 27.06
CA PHE A 151 -3.83 -16.36 26.61
C PHE A 151 -3.31 -17.18 27.79
N ILE A 152 -2.46 -16.59 28.63
CA ILE A 152 -1.92 -17.22 29.85
C ILE A 152 -3.06 -17.62 30.79
N ALA A 153 -4.01 -16.71 31.06
CA ALA A 153 -5.15 -16.98 31.92
C ALA A 153 -6.06 -18.11 31.38
N SER A 154 -6.09 -18.30 30.06
CA SER A 154 -6.83 -19.38 29.39
C SER A 154 -6.04 -20.69 29.30
N GLY A 155 -4.83 -20.74 29.86
CA GLY A 155 -3.96 -21.90 29.82
C GLY A 155 -3.27 -22.14 28.48
N LEU A 156 -3.26 -21.14 27.58
CA LEU A 156 -2.56 -21.24 26.30
C LEU A 156 -1.07 -20.92 26.47
N PRO A 157 -0.19 -21.58 25.68
CA PRO A 157 1.23 -21.24 25.64
C PRO A 157 1.47 -19.75 25.33
N ALA A 158 2.30 -19.10 26.12
CA ALA A 158 2.67 -17.71 25.92
C ALA A 158 4.01 -17.47 26.62
N THR A 159 4.97 -18.33 26.28
CA THR A 159 6.24 -18.45 27.00
C THR A 159 7.13 -17.24 26.73
N ASP A 160 7.81 -16.77 27.76
CA ASP A 160 8.73 -15.62 27.72
C ASP A 160 8.15 -14.36 27.02
N PRO A 161 7.09 -13.76 27.58
CA PRO A 161 6.45 -12.61 26.96
C PRO A 161 7.31 -11.35 27.07
N ARG A 162 7.85 -10.89 25.94
CA ARG A 162 8.76 -9.74 25.82
C ARG A 162 8.06 -8.56 25.15
N ASP A 163 8.28 -7.36 25.66
CA ASP A 163 7.84 -6.14 24.99
C ASP A 163 8.88 -5.71 23.95
N ASN A 164 8.53 -5.83 22.67
CA ASN A 164 9.39 -5.49 21.53
C ASN A 164 8.87 -4.25 20.79
N THR A 165 8.02 -3.44 21.42
CA THR A 165 7.41 -2.27 20.81
C THR A 165 8.48 -1.35 20.21
N ASN A 166 9.47 -0.94 21.00
CA ASN A 166 10.54 -0.02 20.56
C ASN A 166 11.52 -0.64 19.56
N ASN A 167 11.48 -1.96 19.35
CA ASN A 167 12.42 -2.65 18.47
C ASN A 167 11.84 -2.83 17.05
N ILE A 168 10.52 -3.00 16.93
CA ILE A 168 9.87 -3.43 15.69
C ILE A 168 8.79 -2.44 15.22
N CYS A 169 8.07 -1.79 16.14
CA CYS A 169 6.90 -1.01 15.77
C CYS A 169 7.22 0.23 14.94
N ASP A 170 8.44 0.76 14.97
CA ASP A 170 8.85 1.83 14.06
C ASP A 170 8.79 1.39 12.59
N SER A 171 9.06 0.12 12.31
CA SER A 171 9.02 -0.45 10.94
C SER A 171 7.64 -0.96 10.54
N VAL A 172 6.92 -1.59 11.48
CA VAL A 172 5.62 -2.24 11.24
C VAL A 172 4.44 -1.30 11.49
N LYS A 173 4.69 -0.17 12.15
CA LYS A 173 3.69 0.87 12.45
C LYS A 173 2.61 0.39 13.42
N CYS A 174 2.96 -0.57 14.27
CA CYS A 174 2.18 -0.93 15.45
C CYS A 174 2.35 0.12 16.56
N VAL A 175 1.45 0.10 17.55
CA VAL A 175 1.56 0.90 18.78
C VAL A 175 2.02 0.07 19.97
N GLN A 176 1.86 -1.26 19.90
CA GLN A 176 2.44 -2.19 20.85
C GLN A 176 2.75 -3.52 20.18
N LEU A 177 3.85 -4.14 20.58
CA LEU A 177 4.18 -5.52 20.22
C LEU A 177 4.62 -6.29 21.45
N ILE A 178 3.87 -7.34 21.79
CA ILE A 178 4.32 -8.36 22.74
C ILE A 178 4.65 -9.63 21.98
N THR A 179 5.89 -10.11 22.12
CA THR A 179 6.38 -11.33 21.49
C THR A 179 6.55 -12.40 22.56
N THR A 180 5.86 -13.53 22.41
CA THR A 180 6.15 -14.76 23.14
C THR A 180 6.90 -15.72 22.22
N ASP A 181 7.35 -16.87 22.74
CA ASP A 181 7.93 -17.92 21.91
C ASP A 181 6.88 -18.57 20.98
N ASP A 182 5.61 -18.53 21.39
CA ASP A 182 4.49 -19.21 20.76
C ASP A 182 3.69 -18.31 19.80
N VAL A 183 3.54 -17.01 20.13
CA VAL A 183 2.71 -16.07 19.38
C VAL A 183 3.21 -14.64 19.58
N SER A 184 3.22 -13.86 18.50
CA SER A 184 3.43 -12.41 18.57
C SER A 184 2.10 -11.70 18.43
N VAL A 185 1.84 -10.74 19.32
CA VAL A 185 0.63 -9.94 19.34
C VAL A 185 0.98 -8.49 19.02
N TYR A 186 0.48 -8.01 17.89
CA TYR A 186 0.62 -6.63 17.42
C TYR A 186 -0.69 -5.89 17.71
N GLN A 187 -0.56 -4.71 18.31
CA GLN A 187 -1.65 -3.74 18.40
C GLN A 187 -1.36 -2.60 17.43
N PHE A 188 -2.38 -2.18 16.68
CA PHE A 188 -2.33 -1.00 15.82
C PHE A 188 -3.24 0.10 16.36
N ALA A 189 -3.00 1.34 15.94
CA ALA A 189 -3.91 2.44 16.23
C ALA A 189 -5.12 2.45 15.28
N ASP A 190 -4.93 1.97 14.05
CA ASP A 190 -5.92 2.02 12.98
C ASP A 190 -6.07 0.65 12.29
N GLU A 191 -7.24 0.38 11.72
CA GLU A 191 -7.53 -0.89 11.05
C GLU A 191 -6.76 -1.07 9.74
N GLN A 192 -6.39 0.00 9.06
CA GLN A 192 -5.74 -0.08 7.74
C GLN A 192 -4.29 -0.60 7.84
N PRO A 193 -3.41 -0.08 8.73
CA PRO A 193 -2.12 -0.70 9.03
C PRO A 193 -2.25 -2.16 9.50
N ALA A 194 -3.20 -2.45 10.39
CA ALA A 194 -3.45 -3.82 10.87
C ALA A 194 -3.81 -4.77 9.73
N SER A 195 -4.67 -4.32 8.81
CA SER A 195 -5.11 -5.09 7.65
C SER A 195 -3.98 -5.34 6.66
N ARG A 196 -3.12 -4.35 6.41
CA ARG A 196 -1.93 -4.53 5.56
C ARG A 196 -0.94 -5.51 6.18
N TRP A 197 -0.67 -5.37 7.48
CA TRP A 197 0.24 -6.28 8.17
C TRP A 197 -0.25 -7.72 8.10
N ALA A 198 -1.54 -7.94 8.35
CA ALA A 198 -2.15 -9.26 8.23
C ALA A 198 -2.19 -9.80 6.80
N ALA A 199 -2.23 -8.93 5.78
CA ALA A 199 -2.19 -9.32 4.36
C ALA A 199 -0.77 -9.57 3.83
N GLY A 200 0.26 -9.08 4.53
CA GLY A 200 1.65 -9.07 4.04
C GLY A 200 2.28 -10.45 3.82
N LEU A 201 1.69 -11.52 4.35
CA LEU A 201 2.21 -12.90 4.24
C LEU A 201 1.33 -13.81 3.37
N SER A 202 0.14 -13.35 2.97
CA SER A 202 -0.82 -14.11 2.16
C SER A 202 -0.29 -14.49 0.76
N GLY A 203 0.75 -13.82 0.28
CA GLY A 203 1.42 -14.10 -1.00
C GLY A 203 2.54 -15.15 -0.95
N THR A 204 2.90 -15.64 0.24
CA THR A 204 4.00 -16.61 0.43
C THR A 204 3.53 -18.07 0.58
N GLY A 205 2.22 -18.32 0.40
CA GLY A 205 1.62 -19.65 0.51
C GLY A 205 1.35 -20.12 1.95
N VAL A 206 1.59 -19.26 2.95
CA VAL A 206 1.21 -19.46 4.35
C VAL A 206 0.03 -18.53 4.65
N ALA A 207 -1.19 -18.96 4.32
CA ALA A 207 -2.40 -18.21 4.64
C ALA A 207 -2.82 -18.33 6.12
N ASP A 208 -2.09 -19.11 6.93
CA ASP A 208 -2.46 -19.53 8.28
C ASP A 208 -1.52 -19.02 9.38
N ASP A 209 -0.55 -18.16 9.05
CA ASP A 209 0.45 -17.66 10.01
C ASP A 209 0.02 -16.38 10.73
N MET A 210 -1.08 -15.75 10.31
CA MET A 210 -1.61 -14.54 10.91
C MET A 210 -3.13 -14.59 11.11
N TYR A 211 -3.60 -13.94 12.18
CA TYR A 211 -5.02 -13.74 12.44
C TYR A 211 -5.27 -12.30 12.88
N LYS A 212 -6.26 -11.62 12.30
CA LYS A 212 -6.61 -10.24 12.67
C LYS A 212 -8.02 -10.17 13.23
N ARG A 213 -8.18 -9.45 14.34
CA ARG A 213 -9.46 -9.03 14.88
C ARG A 213 -9.38 -7.56 15.31
N GLY A 214 -10.14 -6.70 14.62
CA GLY A 214 -10.10 -5.25 14.81
C GLY A 214 -8.67 -4.71 14.64
N LEU A 215 -8.16 -4.06 15.70
CA LEU A 215 -6.83 -3.46 15.76
C LEU A 215 -5.72 -4.41 16.21
N ILE A 216 -6.04 -5.68 16.51
CA ILE A 216 -5.07 -6.68 16.95
C ILE A 216 -4.76 -7.66 15.82
N VAL A 217 -3.47 -7.92 15.61
CA VAL A 217 -2.97 -8.97 14.72
C VAL A 217 -2.14 -9.97 15.54
N LEU A 218 -2.50 -11.24 15.45
CA LEU A 218 -1.70 -12.36 15.91
C LEU A 218 -0.79 -12.81 14.76
N ARG A 219 0.46 -13.14 15.08
CA ARG A 219 1.37 -13.85 14.19
C ARG A 219 1.87 -15.10 14.90
N TYR A 220 1.62 -16.26 14.31
CA TYR A 220 2.07 -17.55 14.79
C TYR A 220 3.49 -17.83 14.30
N ASN A 221 4.29 -18.48 15.14
CA ASN A 221 5.60 -18.95 14.76
C ASN A 221 5.47 -20.32 14.08
N LEU A 222 5.28 -20.39 12.76
CA LEU A 222 5.07 -21.68 12.07
C LEU A 222 6.36 -22.40 11.65
N GLY A 223 7.54 -21.85 11.96
CA GLY A 223 8.84 -22.41 11.59
C GLY A 223 9.85 -22.43 12.74
N GLY A 224 11.07 -22.91 12.46
CA GLY A 224 12.15 -22.96 13.45
C GLY A 224 12.03 -24.12 14.45
N SER A 225 12.76 -24.04 15.56
CA SER A 225 12.89 -25.13 16.54
C SER A 225 11.67 -25.29 17.46
N ASN A 226 10.86 -24.25 17.62
CA ASN A 226 9.68 -24.24 18.49
C ASN A 226 8.49 -23.60 17.75
N PRO A 227 7.86 -24.32 16.82
CA PRO A 227 6.70 -23.80 16.13
C PRO A 227 5.48 -23.76 17.07
N THR A 228 4.58 -22.81 16.85
CA THR A 228 3.25 -22.78 17.44
C THR A 228 2.53 -24.09 17.13
N ASP A 229 1.95 -24.72 18.15
CA ASP A 229 1.10 -25.88 17.94
C ASP A 229 -0.14 -25.49 17.11
N ALA A 230 -0.28 -26.09 15.93
CA ALA A 230 -1.40 -25.86 15.03
C ALA A 230 -2.75 -26.16 15.69
N ALA A 231 -2.82 -27.09 16.65
CA ALA A 231 -4.04 -27.38 17.39
C ALA A 231 -4.45 -26.26 18.37
N ALA A 232 -3.50 -25.42 18.80
CA ALA A 232 -3.74 -24.29 19.69
C ALA A 232 -4.20 -23.03 18.93
N ILE A 233 -3.93 -22.94 17.61
CA ILE A 233 -4.26 -21.76 16.78
C ILE A 233 -5.73 -21.34 16.94
N PRO A 234 -6.74 -22.22 16.77
CA PRO A 234 -8.14 -21.82 16.94
C PRO A 234 -8.47 -21.31 18.35
N GLN A 235 -7.73 -21.76 19.37
CA GLN A 235 -7.95 -21.34 20.76
C GLN A 235 -7.44 -19.92 21.00
N TYR A 236 -6.28 -19.56 20.43
CA TYR A 236 -5.81 -18.16 20.45
C TYR A 236 -6.78 -17.22 19.75
N GLN A 237 -7.32 -17.63 18.59
CA GLN A 237 -8.31 -16.85 17.84
C GLN A 237 -9.57 -16.63 18.68
N ALA A 238 -10.09 -17.69 19.31
CA ALA A 238 -11.28 -17.61 20.16
C ALA A 238 -11.08 -16.69 21.37
N VAL A 239 -9.91 -16.72 22.03
CA VAL A 239 -9.60 -15.80 23.13
C VAL A 239 -9.57 -14.35 22.64
N LEU A 240 -8.93 -14.09 21.49
CA LEU A 240 -8.91 -12.75 20.92
C LEU A 240 -10.32 -12.25 20.55
N ASP A 241 -11.12 -13.11 19.92
CA ASP A 241 -12.50 -12.77 19.55
C ASP A 241 -13.36 -12.41 20.77
N GLY A 242 -13.17 -13.11 21.90
CA GLY A 242 -13.86 -12.80 23.15
C GLY A 242 -13.43 -11.48 23.82
N LEU A 243 -12.26 -10.93 23.45
CA LEU A 243 -11.77 -9.64 23.97
C LEU A 243 -12.20 -8.44 23.13
N VAL A 244 -12.40 -8.65 21.83
CA VAL A 244 -12.67 -7.59 20.83
C VAL A 244 -14.10 -7.72 20.25
N GLY A 245 -14.96 -8.53 20.91
CA GLY A 245 -16.36 -8.75 20.56
C GLY A 245 -17.32 -7.79 21.23
#